data_AF-A0A9E1KMA9-F1
#
_entry.id   AF-A0A9E1KMA9-F1
#
_cell.length_a   1.000
_cell.length_b   1.000
_cell.length_c   1.000
_cell.angle_alpha   90.00
_cell.angle_beta   90.00
_cell.angle_gamma   90.00
#
_symmetry.space_group_name_H-M   'P 1'
#
loop_
_entity.id
_entity.type
_entity.pdbx_description
1 polymer ?
#
loop_
_entity_poly.entity_id
_entity_poly.type
_entity_poly.pdbx_seq_one_letter_code
_entity_poly.pdbx_strand_id
1 'polypeptide(L)'
;METLRKASSGNSFIDENHEKLLLTLDSLTEVVRDRYDERVFQQTFSNFLTELENHFSHEEALLKGTDFDELEIHILKHRDIALGLRMQNVESRTYEGAVSLLAKTRSTVFNHELLEDQKYWSAFERKYGTDSQLPAEYRTGLPEIDGHHEALLNFIQRISGKAQTSDSRSAVCRELKDLRQHAQEHFAVEEERLKSRGKSQHIDTHKSLLHDLDILITEVGDGIYELANLEDYLRFWLLAHVKHYDVPAFALSP
;
A
#
# COMPACT_ATOMS: atom_id res chain seq x y z
N MET A 1 -20.24 -8.24 6.46
CA MET A 1 -19.08 -8.50 7.33
C MET A 1 -17.94 -7.68 6.77
N GLU A 2 -17.56 -6.66 7.53
CA GLU A 2 -16.52 -5.67 7.22
C GLU A 2 -15.20 -6.33 6.83
N THR A 3 -14.65 -5.93 5.67
CA THR A 3 -13.25 -6.13 5.29
C THR A 3 -12.53 -4.80 5.46
N LEU A 4 -12.23 -4.51 6.73
CA LEU A 4 -10.97 -3.94 7.22
C LEU A 4 -10.11 -3.13 6.20
N ARG A 5 -10.21 -1.78 6.29
CA ARG A 5 -9.43 -0.72 5.59
C ARG A 5 -7.93 -1.03 5.49
N LYS A 6 -7.27 -0.89 4.34
CA LYS A 6 -5.79 -0.86 4.22
C LYS A 6 -5.29 0.53 4.66
N ALA A 7 -4.36 0.61 5.60
CA ALA A 7 -3.72 1.87 5.99
C ALA A 7 -2.30 1.98 5.41
N SER A 8 -1.88 3.20 5.09
CA SER A 8 -0.65 3.47 4.33
C SER A 8 0.31 4.35 5.13
N SER A 9 1.54 3.88 5.37
CA SER A 9 2.47 4.36 6.41
C SER A 9 3.33 5.58 6.11
N GLY A 10 3.40 6.01 4.85
CA GLY A 10 4.42 7.00 4.44
C GLY A 10 5.73 6.38 3.98
N ASN A 11 5.89 5.06 4.10
CA ASN A 11 7.11 4.34 3.77
C ASN A 11 6.83 3.16 2.84
N SER A 12 7.20 3.33 1.56
CA SER A 12 7.00 2.32 0.50
C SER A 12 7.53 0.92 0.84
N PHE A 13 8.61 0.80 1.61
CA PHE A 13 9.13 -0.51 2.01
C PHE A 13 8.22 -1.19 3.05
N ILE A 14 7.66 -0.41 3.98
CA ILE A 14 6.69 -0.88 4.97
C ILE A 14 5.38 -1.25 4.27
N ASP A 15 4.92 -0.41 3.33
CA ASP A 15 3.68 -0.62 2.59
C ASP A 15 3.75 -1.81 1.62
N GLU A 16 4.91 -2.06 0.98
CA GLU A 16 5.17 -3.25 0.16
C GLU A 16 5.21 -4.54 0.99
N ASN A 17 5.77 -4.48 2.19
CA ASN A 17 5.74 -5.63 3.09
C ASN A 17 4.31 -5.91 3.59
N HIS A 18 3.53 -4.90 3.94
CA HIS A 18 2.10 -5.05 4.30
C HIS A 18 1.29 -5.67 3.15
N GLU A 19 1.51 -5.21 1.92
CA GLU A 19 0.85 -5.79 0.75
C GLU A 19 1.18 -7.27 0.56
N LYS A 20 2.45 -7.63 0.72
CA LYS A 20 2.88 -9.02 0.63
C LYS A 20 2.22 -9.90 1.70
N LEU A 21 2.09 -9.38 2.93
CA LEU A 21 1.41 -10.06 4.02
C LEU A 21 -0.08 -10.31 3.70
N LEU A 22 -0.77 -9.32 3.13
CA LEU A 22 -2.16 -9.44 2.73
C LEU A 22 -2.37 -10.46 1.60
N LEU A 23 -1.51 -10.45 0.57
CA LEU A 23 -1.57 -11.42 -0.53
C LEU A 23 -1.38 -12.87 -0.06
N THR A 24 -0.44 -13.08 0.86
CA THR A 24 -0.22 -14.42 1.44
C THR A 24 -1.38 -14.82 2.37
N LEU A 25 -2.00 -13.88 3.08
CA LEU A 25 -3.23 -14.13 3.86
C LEU A 25 -4.42 -14.50 2.97
N ASP A 26 -4.55 -13.90 1.80
CA ASP A 26 -5.60 -14.25 0.83
C ASP A 26 -5.38 -15.64 0.26
N SER A 27 -4.13 -15.99 -0.06
CA SER A 27 -3.74 -17.35 -0.45
C SER A 27 -4.08 -18.38 0.64
N LEU A 28 -3.85 -18.05 1.92
CA LEU A 28 -4.23 -18.92 3.04
C LEU A 28 -5.75 -19.11 3.16
N THR A 29 -6.54 -18.07 2.86
CA THR A 29 -8.01 -18.17 2.86
C THR A 29 -8.50 -19.10 1.76
N GLU A 30 -7.92 -19.03 0.57
CA GLU A 30 -8.26 -19.94 -0.53
C GLU A 30 -7.97 -21.40 -0.17
N VAL A 31 -6.79 -21.66 0.41
CA VAL A 31 -6.40 -23.01 0.87
C VAL A 31 -7.38 -23.58 1.89
N VAL A 32 -7.90 -22.75 2.80
CA VAL A 32 -8.87 -23.20 3.81
C VAL A 32 -10.29 -23.34 3.23
N ARG A 33 -10.74 -22.40 2.40
CA ARG A 33 -12.12 -22.35 1.88
C ARG A 33 -12.44 -23.45 0.88
N ASP A 34 -11.47 -23.81 0.04
CA ASP A 34 -11.73 -24.67 -1.11
C ASP A 34 -11.56 -26.16 -0.75
N ARG A 35 -10.39 -26.74 -1.01
CA ARG A 35 -10.03 -28.11 -0.58
C ARG A 35 -8.84 -28.03 0.37
N TYR A 36 -9.14 -28.08 1.66
CA TYR A 36 -8.11 -28.10 2.70
C TYR A 36 -7.12 -29.24 2.52
N ASP A 37 -5.85 -28.89 2.51
CA ASP A 37 -4.71 -29.79 2.59
C ASP A 37 -3.79 -29.28 3.70
N GLU A 38 -3.58 -30.12 4.73
CA GLU A 38 -2.77 -29.77 5.91
C GLU A 38 -1.36 -29.33 5.51
N ARG A 39 -0.73 -30.04 4.58
CA ARG A 39 0.66 -29.79 4.20
C ARG A 39 0.80 -28.49 3.41
N VAL A 40 -0.15 -28.23 2.51
CA VAL A 40 -0.19 -26.98 1.74
C VAL A 40 -0.46 -25.79 2.66
N PHE A 41 -1.40 -25.92 3.60
CA PHE A 41 -1.68 -24.88 4.59
C PHE A 41 -0.46 -24.58 5.47
N GLN A 42 0.16 -25.60 6.05
CA GLN A 42 1.33 -25.45 6.93
C GLN A 42 2.52 -24.82 6.21
N GLN A 43 2.75 -25.17 4.94
CA GLN A 43 3.82 -24.57 4.14
C GLN A 43 3.52 -23.10 3.82
N THR A 44 2.29 -22.80 3.40
CA THR A 44 1.87 -21.43 3.08
C THR A 44 1.92 -20.54 4.32
N PHE A 45 1.52 -21.07 5.48
CA PHE A 45 1.55 -20.34 6.75
C PHE A 45 2.97 -20.13 7.28
N SER A 46 3.88 -21.08 7.05
CA SER A 46 5.30 -20.91 7.38
C SER A 46 5.97 -19.84 6.51
N ASN A 47 5.56 -19.73 5.24
CA ASN A 47 6.01 -18.65 4.35
C ASN A 47 5.49 -17.29 4.85
N PHE A 48 4.20 -17.21 5.21
CA PHE A 48 3.61 -16.03 5.83
C PHE A 48 4.37 -15.57 7.09
N LEU A 49 4.68 -16.49 8.01
CA LEU A 49 5.45 -16.17 9.23
C LEU A 49 6.83 -15.59 8.92
N THR A 50 7.48 -16.13 7.89
CA THR A 50 8.79 -15.62 7.45
C THR A 50 8.68 -14.20 6.88
N GLU A 51 7.60 -13.91 6.15
CA GLU A 51 7.32 -12.57 5.62
C GLU A 51 7.01 -11.58 6.74
N LEU A 52 6.25 -12.00 7.76
CA LEU A 52 5.89 -11.17 8.90
C LEU A 52 7.09 -10.82 9.78
N GLU A 53 7.93 -11.81 10.09
CA GLU A 53 9.18 -11.60 10.85
C GLU A 53 10.15 -10.69 10.10
N ASN A 54 10.20 -10.78 8.77
CA ASN A 54 10.98 -9.87 7.94
C ASN A 54 10.41 -8.46 8.02
N HIS A 55 9.10 -8.28 7.81
CA HIS A 55 8.44 -6.98 7.93
C HIS A 55 8.79 -6.27 9.25
N PHE A 56 8.60 -6.94 10.39
CA PHE A 56 8.95 -6.43 11.73
C PHE A 56 10.42 -6.02 11.84
N SER A 57 11.33 -6.89 11.38
CA SER A 57 12.77 -6.61 11.47
C SER A 57 13.17 -5.32 10.75
N HIS A 58 12.49 -5.00 9.65
CA HIS A 58 12.76 -3.79 8.88
C HIS A 58 12.12 -2.56 9.49
N GLU A 59 10.88 -2.65 9.95
CA GLU A 59 10.22 -1.55 10.67
C GLU A 59 11.02 -1.17 11.93
N GLU A 60 11.44 -2.14 12.73
CA GLU A 60 12.30 -1.92 13.90
C GLU A 60 13.62 -1.25 13.54
N ALA A 61 14.21 -1.60 12.39
CA ALA A 61 15.44 -0.99 11.92
C ALA A 61 15.24 0.48 11.49
N LEU A 62 14.08 0.80 10.92
CA LEU A 62 13.72 2.17 10.55
C LEU A 62 13.44 3.02 11.80
N LEU A 63 12.69 2.48 12.76
CA LEU A 63 12.35 3.18 14.00
C LEU A 63 13.59 3.39 14.90
N LYS A 64 14.58 2.50 14.88
CA LYS A 64 15.92 2.70 15.51
C LYS A 64 16.65 3.96 15.04
N GLY A 65 16.35 4.44 13.84
CA GLY A 65 16.91 5.67 13.28
C GLY A 65 16.18 6.95 13.67
N THR A 66 15.12 6.85 14.48
CA THR A 66 14.29 7.98 14.92
C THR A 66 14.39 8.19 16.44
N ASP A 67 14.05 9.37 16.94
CA ASP A 67 14.01 9.68 18.39
C ASP A 67 12.77 9.07 19.06
N PHE A 68 12.44 7.81 18.77
CA PHE A 68 11.22 7.18 19.24
C PHE A 68 11.42 6.51 20.62
N ASP A 69 10.75 7.04 21.64
CA ASP A 69 10.98 6.71 23.05
C ASP A 69 10.53 5.28 23.47
N GLU A 70 9.65 4.61 22.71
CA GLU A 70 9.05 3.30 23.09
C GLU A 70 9.49 2.12 22.20
N LEU A 71 10.56 2.28 21.44
CA LEU A 71 11.05 1.30 20.47
C LEU A 71 11.28 -0.10 21.05
N GLU A 72 11.89 -0.20 22.24
CA GLU A 72 12.20 -1.51 22.85
C GLU A 72 10.93 -2.30 23.19
N ILE A 73 9.87 -1.63 23.64
CA ILE A 73 8.59 -2.24 23.96
C ILE A 73 7.93 -2.74 22.67
N HIS A 74 8.03 -1.98 21.58
CA HIS A 74 7.49 -2.35 20.27
C HIS A 74 8.22 -3.57 19.67
N ILE A 75 9.55 -3.63 19.74
CA ILE A 75 10.35 -4.82 19.34
C ILE A 75 9.93 -6.07 20.11
N LEU A 76 9.67 -5.96 21.42
CA LEU A 76 9.25 -7.10 22.23
C LEU A 76 7.87 -7.62 21.80
N LYS A 77 6.95 -6.73 21.44
CA LYS A 77 5.62 -7.12 20.92
C LYS A 77 5.72 -7.89 19.61
N HIS A 78 6.57 -7.47 18.66
CA HIS A 78 6.79 -8.21 17.40
C HIS A 78 7.23 -9.65 17.66
N ARG A 79 8.15 -9.83 18.62
CA ARG A 79 8.63 -11.16 19.00
C ARG A 79 7.54 -12.01 19.60
N ASP A 80 6.71 -11.45 20.49
CA ASP A 80 5.58 -12.17 21.08
C ASP A 80 4.55 -12.60 20.04
N ILE A 81 4.25 -11.73 19.06
CA ILE A 81 3.35 -12.03 17.95
C ILE A 81 3.90 -13.18 17.10
N ALA A 82 5.16 -13.07 16.63
CA ALA A 82 5.77 -14.08 15.77
C ALA A 82 5.88 -15.45 16.46
N LEU A 83 6.33 -15.48 17.71
CA LEU A 83 6.44 -16.72 18.49
C LEU A 83 5.07 -17.35 18.76
N GLY A 84 4.07 -16.54 19.13
CA GLY A 84 2.72 -17.02 19.41
C GLY A 84 2.06 -17.65 18.19
N LEU A 85 2.17 -17.03 17.01
CA LEU A 85 1.63 -17.56 15.76
C LEU A 85 2.39 -18.82 15.30
N ARG A 86 3.71 -18.86 15.49
CA ARG A 86 4.54 -20.03 15.17
C ARG A 86 4.18 -21.25 16.01
N MET A 87 3.98 -21.07 17.32
CA MET A 87 3.54 -22.15 18.21
C MET A 87 2.15 -22.68 17.80
N GLN A 88 1.20 -21.77 17.55
CA GLN A 88 -0.15 -22.17 17.14
C GLN A 88 -0.17 -22.87 15.78
N ASN A 89 0.71 -22.50 14.85
CA ASN A 89 0.87 -23.21 13.58
C ASN A 89 1.26 -24.68 13.79
N VAL A 90 2.20 -24.96 14.69
CA VAL A 90 2.64 -26.33 15.00
C VAL A 90 1.52 -27.18 15.61
N GLU A 91 0.67 -26.57 16.44
CA GLU A 91 -0.44 -27.20 17.14
C GLU A 91 -1.68 -27.40 16.25
N SER A 92 -1.88 -26.53 15.26
CA SER A 92 -3.10 -26.46 14.44
C SER A 92 -3.00 -27.30 13.15
N ARG A 93 -3.09 -28.63 13.30
CA ARG A 93 -2.98 -29.60 12.19
C ARG A 93 -4.31 -30.13 11.66
N THR A 94 -5.42 -29.70 12.25
CA THR A 94 -6.75 -30.04 11.77
C THR A 94 -7.32 -28.87 10.97
N TYR A 95 -8.31 -29.16 10.12
CA TYR A 95 -9.06 -28.13 9.41
C TYR A 95 -9.62 -27.05 10.36
N GLU A 96 -10.25 -27.47 11.46
CA GLU A 96 -10.80 -26.55 12.48
C GLU A 96 -9.69 -25.70 13.14
N GLY A 97 -8.52 -26.30 13.38
CA GLY A 97 -7.33 -25.58 13.85
C GLY A 97 -6.84 -24.55 12.84
N ALA A 98 -6.77 -24.92 11.55
CA ALA A 98 -6.33 -24.03 10.48
C ALA A 98 -7.28 -22.83 10.28
N VAL A 99 -8.60 -23.06 10.35
CA VAL A 99 -9.61 -21.99 10.30
C VAL A 99 -9.44 -21.04 11.49
N SER A 100 -9.28 -21.58 12.70
CA SER A 100 -9.09 -20.80 13.92
C SER A 100 -7.80 -19.97 13.87
N LEU A 101 -6.71 -20.59 13.42
CA LEU A 101 -5.41 -19.94 13.26
C LEU A 101 -5.46 -18.83 12.21
N LEU A 102 -6.07 -19.06 11.04
CA LEU A 102 -6.19 -18.05 9.99
C LEU A 102 -7.01 -16.83 10.47
N ALA A 103 -8.15 -17.07 11.12
CA ALA A 103 -8.98 -15.99 11.66
C ALA A 103 -8.22 -15.16 12.72
N LYS A 104 -7.47 -15.84 13.60
CA LYS A 104 -6.64 -15.19 14.62
C LYS A 104 -5.48 -14.41 14.00
N THR A 105 -4.83 -14.97 12.98
CA THR A 105 -3.72 -14.33 12.26
C THR A 105 -4.17 -13.07 11.55
N ARG A 106 -5.31 -13.11 10.83
CA ARG A 106 -5.90 -11.93 10.20
C ARG A 106 -6.21 -10.84 11.23
N SER A 107 -6.80 -11.21 12.38
CA SER A 107 -7.09 -10.25 13.46
C SER A 107 -5.83 -9.65 14.09
N THR A 108 -4.80 -10.47 14.33
CA THR A 108 -3.53 -10.03 14.92
C THR A 108 -2.75 -9.11 13.99
N VAL A 109 -2.59 -9.50 12.72
CA VAL A 109 -1.86 -8.71 11.71
C VAL A 109 -2.60 -7.40 11.43
N PHE A 110 -3.92 -7.47 11.24
CA PHE A 110 -4.69 -6.27 10.97
C PHE A 110 -4.72 -5.28 12.14
N ASN A 111 -4.84 -5.74 13.38
CA ASN A 111 -4.79 -4.82 14.54
C ASN A 111 -3.41 -4.18 14.72
N HIS A 112 -2.36 -4.85 14.28
CA HIS A 112 -1.00 -4.34 14.36
C HIS A 112 -0.72 -3.33 13.23
N GLU A 113 -0.91 -3.73 11.96
CA GLU A 113 -0.74 -2.88 10.76
C GLU A 113 -1.66 -1.64 10.74
N LEU A 114 -2.89 -1.76 11.28
CA LEU A 114 -3.86 -0.66 11.27
C LEU A 114 -3.81 0.23 12.53
N LEU A 115 -3.69 -0.32 13.74
CA LEU A 115 -3.95 0.49 14.95
C LEU A 115 -2.70 0.85 15.74
N GLU A 116 -1.68 -0.01 15.72
CA GLU A 116 -0.45 0.27 16.44
C GLU A 116 0.51 1.05 15.54
N ASP A 117 0.69 0.59 14.31
CA ASP A 117 1.71 1.16 13.44
C ASP A 117 1.32 2.62 13.10
N GLN A 118 0.03 2.90 12.87
CA GLN A 118 -0.51 4.25 12.58
C GLN A 118 -0.15 5.34 13.59
N LYS A 119 0.13 4.98 14.85
CA LYS A 119 0.54 5.97 15.87
C LYS A 119 1.92 6.56 15.58
N TYR A 120 2.71 5.86 14.78
CA TYR A 120 4.08 6.23 14.40
C TYR A 120 4.09 7.01 13.08
N TRP A 121 2.97 7.06 12.33
CA TRP A 121 2.82 7.88 11.11
C TRP A 121 3.14 9.35 11.37
N SER A 122 2.81 9.91 12.54
CA SER A 122 3.12 11.31 12.88
C SER A 122 4.63 11.63 12.93
N ALA A 123 5.49 10.64 13.20
CA ALA A 123 6.94 10.76 13.04
C ALA A 123 7.35 10.78 11.54
N PHE A 124 6.50 10.25 10.67
CA PHE A 124 6.62 10.21 9.22
C PHE A 124 5.84 11.35 8.49
N GLU A 125 4.86 12.03 9.11
CA GLU A 125 3.78 12.84 8.48
C GLU A 125 3.93 14.40 8.54
N ARG A 126 5.10 15.00 8.77
CA ARG A 126 5.17 16.48 9.01
C ARG A 126 4.83 17.42 7.82
N LYS A 127 4.00 17.05 6.85
CA LYS A 127 3.59 17.96 5.76
C LYS A 127 2.35 17.39 5.08
N TYR A 128 1.23 18.12 4.99
CA TYR A 128 0.37 18.31 3.79
C TYR A 128 -0.91 19.05 4.20
N GLY A 129 -0.95 20.35 3.84
CA GLY A 129 -2.15 21.19 3.90
C GLY A 129 -2.97 21.10 2.62
N THR A 130 -4.16 21.70 2.66
CA THR A 130 -5.23 21.70 1.64
C THR A 130 -4.94 22.50 0.37
N ASP A 131 -3.68 22.61 -0.05
CA ASP A 131 -3.34 23.32 -1.29
C ASP A 131 -3.18 22.31 -2.43
N SER A 132 -3.83 22.56 -3.57
CA SER A 132 -3.68 21.78 -4.81
C SER A 132 -2.30 21.99 -5.48
N GLN A 133 -1.38 22.65 -4.77
CA GLN A 133 -0.01 22.89 -5.19
C GLN A 133 0.89 21.75 -4.72
N LEU A 134 1.73 21.27 -5.63
CA LEU A 134 2.72 20.26 -5.29
C LEU A 134 3.73 20.89 -4.31
N PRO A 135 3.88 20.36 -3.09
CA PRO A 135 4.81 20.92 -2.11
C PRO A 135 6.24 20.89 -2.65
N ALA A 136 7.06 21.88 -2.26
CA ALA A 136 8.40 22.08 -2.85
C ALA A 136 9.32 20.85 -2.84
N GLU A 137 9.13 19.92 -1.90
CA GLU A 137 9.92 18.69 -1.77
C GLU A 137 9.52 17.57 -2.74
N TYR A 138 8.38 17.69 -3.42
CA TYR A 138 7.93 16.80 -4.48
C TYR A 138 8.21 17.38 -5.88
N ARG A 139 8.83 18.55 -5.95
CA ARG A 139 9.17 19.17 -7.22
C ARG A 139 10.44 18.54 -7.77
N THR A 140 10.35 18.02 -8.99
CA THR A 140 11.46 17.46 -9.75
C THR A 140 12.41 18.56 -10.27
N GLY A 141 11.95 19.82 -10.27
CA GLY A 141 12.65 20.96 -10.85
C GLY A 141 12.41 21.12 -12.36
N LEU A 142 11.65 20.22 -12.98
CA LEU A 142 11.21 20.31 -14.37
C LEU A 142 9.74 20.79 -14.41
N PRO A 143 9.45 22.03 -14.87
CA PRO A 143 8.11 22.59 -14.81
C PRO A 143 7.03 21.77 -15.53
N GLU A 144 7.42 21.05 -16.59
CA GLU A 144 6.52 20.15 -17.33
C GLU A 144 6.12 18.93 -16.50
N ILE A 145 7.08 18.28 -15.81
CA ILE A 145 6.84 17.11 -14.97
C ILE A 145 6.06 17.48 -13.71
N ASP A 146 6.48 18.56 -13.03
CA ASP A 146 5.77 19.09 -11.86
C ASP A 146 4.31 19.44 -12.21
N GLY A 147 4.07 20.03 -13.40
CA GLY A 147 2.73 20.35 -13.88
C GLY A 147 1.86 19.12 -14.15
N HIS A 148 2.46 18.00 -14.59
CA HIS A 148 1.76 16.73 -14.73
C HIS A 148 1.39 16.14 -13.36
N HIS A 149 2.28 16.18 -12.37
CA HIS A 149 1.98 15.74 -10.99
C HIS A 149 0.85 16.56 -10.36
N GLU A 150 0.84 17.87 -10.54
CA GLU A 150 -0.25 18.75 -10.10
C GLU A 150 -1.58 18.41 -10.81
N ALA A 151 -1.54 18.10 -12.10
CA ALA A 151 -2.73 17.66 -12.84
C ALA A 151 -3.29 16.35 -12.25
N LEU A 152 -2.45 15.37 -11.92
CA LEU A 152 -2.85 14.11 -11.29
C LEU A 152 -3.44 14.33 -9.88
N LEU A 153 -2.85 15.19 -9.05
CA LEU A 153 -3.42 15.59 -7.76
C LEU A 153 -4.81 16.21 -7.91
N ASN A 154 -5.02 17.01 -8.97
CA ASN A 154 -6.32 17.61 -9.26
C ASN A 154 -7.38 16.57 -9.67
N PHE A 155 -7.01 15.53 -10.44
CA PHE A 155 -7.91 14.40 -10.71
C PHE A 155 -8.34 13.71 -9.41
N ILE A 156 -7.38 13.45 -8.52
CA ILE A 156 -7.63 12.79 -7.23
C ILE A 156 -8.59 13.61 -6.35
N GLN A 157 -8.41 14.94 -6.32
CA GLN A 157 -9.29 15.82 -5.57
C GLN A 157 -10.72 15.88 -6.17
N ARG A 158 -10.85 15.84 -7.50
CA ARG A 158 -12.17 15.77 -8.16
C ARG A 158 -12.86 14.43 -7.92
N ILE A 159 -12.11 13.33 -7.85
CA ILE A 159 -12.62 12.01 -7.45
C ILE A 159 -13.24 12.08 -6.05
N SER A 160 -12.53 12.66 -5.09
CA SER A 160 -13.02 12.85 -3.71
C SER A 160 -14.29 13.67 -3.66
N GLY A 161 -14.31 14.84 -4.32
CA GLY A 161 -15.48 15.70 -4.35
C GLY A 161 -16.71 15.01 -4.97
N LYS A 162 -16.51 14.18 -6.01
CA LYS A 162 -17.58 13.41 -6.64
C LYS A 162 -18.06 12.25 -5.76
N ALA A 163 -17.17 11.58 -5.04
CA ALA A 163 -17.47 10.46 -4.14
C ALA A 163 -18.46 10.83 -3.01
N GLN A 164 -18.49 12.10 -2.61
CA GLN A 164 -19.37 12.61 -1.55
C GLN A 164 -20.81 12.89 -2.01
N THR A 165 -21.16 12.65 -3.28
CA THR A 165 -22.50 12.93 -3.83
C THR A 165 -23.35 11.66 -3.98
N SER A 166 -24.68 11.78 -3.98
CA SER A 166 -25.62 10.64 -3.94
C SER A 166 -25.73 9.82 -5.24
N ASP A 167 -25.15 10.30 -6.35
CA ASP A 167 -25.15 9.65 -7.69
C ASP A 167 -23.71 9.45 -8.22
N SER A 168 -22.77 9.20 -7.28
CA SER A 168 -21.33 9.40 -7.46
C SER A 168 -20.60 8.33 -8.28
N ARG A 169 -21.02 7.06 -8.26
CA ARG A 169 -20.20 5.95 -8.80
C ARG A 169 -19.88 6.08 -10.29
N SER A 170 -20.88 6.37 -11.12
CA SER A 170 -20.65 6.59 -12.56
C SER A 170 -19.77 7.82 -12.82
N ALA A 171 -19.88 8.86 -11.99
CA ALA A 171 -19.07 10.07 -12.11
C ALA A 171 -17.62 9.86 -11.65
N VAL A 172 -17.42 9.06 -10.59
CA VAL A 172 -16.11 8.65 -10.08
C VAL A 172 -15.43 7.68 -11.04
N CYS A 173 -16.17 6.70 -11.58
CA CYS A 173 -15.63 5.75 -12.57
C CYS A 173 -15.16 6.49 -13.85
N ARG A 174 -15.88 7.52 -14.31
CA ARG A 174 -15.40 8.38 -15.40
C ARG A 174 -14.12 9.13 -15.02
N GLU A 175 -14.08 9.74 -13.84
CA GLU A 175 -12.90 10.49 -13.39
C GLU A 175 -11.68 9.59 -13.17
N LEU A 176 -11.85 8.34 -12.72
CA LEU A 176 -10.79 7.34 -12.62
C LEU A 176 -10.25 6.94 -14.00
N LYS A 177 -11.11 6.81 -15.01
CA LYS A 177 -10.67 6.55 -16.39
C LYS A 177 -9.83 7.71 -16.93
N ASP A 178 -10.26 8.94 -16.66
CA ASP A 178 -9.52 10.13 -17.08
C ASP A 178 -8.17 10.24 -16.34
N LEU A 179 -8.13 9.95 -15.03
CA LEU A 179 -6.89 9.86 -14.24
C LEU A 179 -5.94 8.81 -14.81
N ARG A 180 -6.45 7.59 -15.09
CA ARG A 180 -5.65 6.48 -15.62
C ARG A 180 -5.07 6.80 -16.99
N GLN A 181 -5.83 7.49 -17.86
CA GLN A 181 -5.30 7.97 -19.13
C GLN A 181 -4.19 9.01 -18.93
N HIS A 182 -4.41 10.01 -18.07
CA HIS A 182 -3.42 11.07 -17.83
C HIS A 182 -2.15 10.51 -17.15
N ALA A 183 -2.28 9.56 -16.24
CA ALA A 183 -1.15 8.85 -15.63
C ALA A 183 -0.34 8.11 -16.70
N GLN A 184 -0.99 7.41 -17.62
CA GLN A 184 -0.30 6.72 -18.72
C GLN A 184 0.48 7.69 -19.63
N GLU A 185 -0.13 8.82 -20.00
CA GLU A 185 0.52 9.84 -20.82
C GLU A 185 1.72 10.47 -20.10
N HIS A 186 1.55 10.79 -18.82
CA HIS A 186 2.62 11.29 -17.96
C HIS A 186 3.79 10.31 -17.86
N PHE A 187 3.52 9.05 -17.53
CA PHE A 187 4.53 8.00 -17.41
C PHE A 187 5.29 7.80 -18.73
N ALA A 188 4.60 7.84 -19.88
CA ALA A 188 5.26 7.75 -21.18
C ALA A 188 6.29 8.89 -21.42
N VAL A 189 5.98 10.11 -20.96
CA VAL A 189 6.91 11.25 -21.05
C VAL A 189 8.12 11.04 -20.15
N GLU A 190 7.92 10.57 -18.92
CA GLU A 190 9.02 10.31 -17.98
C GLU A 190 9.92 9.17 -18.46
N GLU A 191 9.33 8.07 -18.90
CA GLU A 191 10.03 6.90 -19.39
C GLU A 191 10.87 7.22 -20.64
N GLU A 192 10.36 8.02 -21.58
CA GLU A 192 11.15 8.45 -22.73
C GLU A 192 12.33 9.34 -22.31
N ARG A 193 12.13 10.26 -21.35
CA ARG A 193 13.20 11.10 -20.80
C ARG A 193 14.25 10.28 -20.03
N LEU A 194 13.83 9.19 -19.40
CA LEU A 194 14.67 8.32 -18.56
C LEU A 194 15.21 7.09 -19.30
N LYS A 195 14.86 6.90 -20.57
CA LYS A 195 15.18 5.72 -21.40
C LYS A 195 16.66 5.35 -21.43
N SER A 196 17.54 6.35 -21.44
CA SER A 196 19.01 6.16 -21.42
C SER A 196 19.58 5.77 -20.05
N ARG A 197 18.77 5.87 -18.98
CA ARG A 197 19.20 5.68 -17.59
C ARG A 197 18.84 4.31 -17.00
N GLY A 198 18.15 3.44 -17.76
CA GLY A 198 17.95 2.04 -17.38
C GLY A 198 17.18 1.82 -16.07
N LYS A 199 16.17 2.65 -15.78
CA LYS A 199 15.39 2.61 -14.54
C LYS A 199 14.22 1.62 -14.64
N SER A 200 14.50 0.32 -14.76
CA SER A 200 13.47 -0.72 -14.90
C SER A 200 12.46 -0.71 -13.75
N GLN A 201 12.93 -0.51 -12.52
CA GLN A 201 12.07 -0.48 -11.33
C GLN A 201 11.07 0.69 -11.35
N HIS A 202 11.44 1.85 -11.91
CA HIS A 202 10.55 3.00 -12.06
C HIS A 202 9.43 2.70 -13.09
N ILE A 203 9.79 2.09 -14.23
CA ILE A 203 8.82 1.64 -15.24
C ILE A 203 7.87 0.58 -14.67
N ASP A 204 8.37 -0.30 -13.81
CA ASP A 204 7.55 -1.36 -13.22
C ASP A 204 6.55 -0.80 -12.19
N THR A 205 6.91 0.24 -11.42
CA THR A 205 5.94 0.91 -10.54
C THR A 205 4.83 1.63 -11.32
N HIS A 206 5.12 2.21 -12.49
CA HIS A 206 4.10 2.76 -13.39
C HIS A 206 3.10 1.70 -13.87
N LYS A 207 3.60 0.55 -14.32
CA LYS A 207 2.75 -0.55 -14.79
C LYS A 207 1.83 -1.06 -13.67
N SER A 208 2.36 -1.19 -12.46
CA SER A 208 1.57 -1.62 -11.30
C SER A 208 0.42 -0.65 -11.02
N LEU A 209 0.66 0.67 -11.00
CA LEU A 209 -0.44 1.62 -10.80
C LEU A 209 -1.48 1.56 -11.93
N LEU A 210 -1.05 1.50 -13.19
CA LEU A 210 -2.00 1.43 -14.31
C LEU A 210 -2.89 0.19 -14.23
N HIS A 211 -2.33 -0.94 -13.77
CA HIS A 211 -3.08 -2.15 -13.51
C HIS A 211 -4.06 -2.00 -12.34
N ASP A 212 -3.60 -1.44 -11.21
CA ASP A 212 -4.44 -1.18 -10.04
C ASP A 212 -5.60 -0.24 -10.39
N LEU A 213 -5.36 0.79 -11.20
CA LEU A 213 -6.40 1.69 -11.69
C LEU A 213 -7.43 0.97 -12.58
N ASP A 214 -7.01 0.03 -13.43
CA ASP A 214 -7.92 -0.77 -14.26
C ASP A 214 -8.84 -1.66 -13.39
N ILE A 215 -8.30 -2.23 -12.31
CA ILE A 215 -9.07 -2.98 -11.30
C ILE A 215 -10.04 -2.05 -10.57
N LEU A 216 -9.55 -0.93 -10.02
CA LEU A 216 -10.37 0.05 -9.28
C LEU A 216 -11.52 0.61 -10.12
N ILE A 217 -11.29 0.90 -11.40
CA ILE A 217 -12.33 1.36 -12.33
C ILE A 217 -13.47 0.34 -12.43
N THR A 218 -13.12 -0.95 -12.52
CA THR A 218 -14.07 -2.05 -12.62
C THR A 218 -14.84 -2.23 -11.30
N GLU A 219 -14.12 -2.31 -10.17
CA GLU A 219 -14.74 -2.53 -8.85
C GLU A 219 -15.63 -1.35 -8.41
N VAL A 220 -15.25 -0.10 -8.73
CA VAL A 220 -16.10 1.07 -8.51
C VAL A 220 -17.34 1.04 -9.40
N GLY A 221 -17.19 0.61 -10.66
CA GLY A 221 -18.29 0.46 -11.62
C GLY A 221 -19.31 -0.58 -11.18
N ASP A 222 -18.81 -1.70 -10.64
CA ASP A 222 -19.61 -2.82 -10.15
C ASP A 222 -20.15 -2.61 -8.72
N GLY A 223 -19.74 -1.53 -8.05
CA GLY A 223 -20.16 -1.18 -6.69
C GLY A 223 -19.53 -2.04 -5.60
N ILE A 224 -18.44 -2.73 -5.92
CA ILE A 224 -17.64 -3.56 -5.00
C ILE A 224 -16.73 -2.67 -4.13
N TYR A 225 -16.24 -1.57 -4.69
CA TYR A 225 -15.31 -0.67 -4.03
C TYR A 225 -15.99 0.49 -3.28
N GLU A 226 -15.55 0.76 -2.05
CA GLU A 226 -16.02 1.87 -1.23
C GLU A 226 -15.29 3.18 -1.55
N LEU A 227 -16.04 4.18 -2.01
CA LEU A 227 -15.47 5.44 -2.53
C LEU A 227 -14.75 6.28 -1.46
N ALA A 228 -15.05 6.05 -0.17
CA ALA A 228 -14.52 6.82 0.95
C ALA A 228 -13.00 6.69 1.16
N ASN A 229 -12.36 5.68 0.56
CA ASN A 229 -10.92 5.41 0.73
C ASN A 229 -10.10 5.70 -0.55
N LEU A 230 -10.77 6.12 -1.62
CA LEU A 230 -10.16 6.25 -2.95
C LEU A 230 -9.18 7.42 -3.03
N GLU A 231 -9.49 8.54 -2.37
CA GLU A 231 -8.61 9.71 -2.33
C GLU A 231 -7.29 9.40 -1.61
N ASP A 232 -7.37 8.80 -0.44
CA ASP A 232 -6.20 8.53 0.41
C ASP A 232 -5.21 7.61 -0.31
N TYR A 233 -5.68 6.52 -0.92
CA TYR A 233 -4.86 5.60 -1.68
C TYR A 233 -4.18 6.28 -2.89
N LEU A 234 -4.95 6.98 -3.73
CA LEU A 234 -4.41 7.60 -4.95
C LEU A 234 -3.43 8.74 -4.62
N ARG A 235 -3.75 9.55 -3.61
CA ARG A 235 -2.89 10.66 -3.16
C ARG A 235 -1.60 10.13 -2.56
N PHE A 236 -1.69 9.08 -1.76
CA PHE A 236 -0.54 8.42 -1.17
C PHE A 236 0.42 7.91 -2.24
N TRP A 237 -0.09 7.09 -3.17
CA TRP A 237 0.74 6.51 -4.23
C TRP A 237 1.45 7.60 -5.02
N LEU A 238 0.73 8.64 -5.44
CA LEU A 238 1.28 9.72 -6.24
C LEU A 238 2.41 10.45 -5.51
N LEU A 239 2.20 10.85 -4.25
CA LEU A 239 3.24 11.56 -3.50
C LEU A 239 4.45 10.65 -3.23
N ALA A 240 4.22 9.40 -2.82
CA ALA A 240 5.30 8.44 -2.59
C ALA A 240 6.12 8.19 -3.87
N HIS A 241 5.45 8.01 -5.01
CA HIS A 241 6.09 7.81 -6.30
C HIS A 241 6.97 9.01 -6.68
N VAL A 242 6.40 10.22 -6.64
CA VAL A 242 7.10 11.45 -6.99
C VAL A 242 8.35 11.66 -6.12
N LYS A 243 8.25 11.44 -4.81
CA LYS A 243 9.36 11.66 -3.88
C LYS A 243 10.48 10.64 -4.02
N HIS A 244 10.13 9.37 -4.20
CA HIS A 244 11.11 8.27 -4.14
C HIS A 244 11.64 7.85 -5.52
N TYR A 245 10.90 8.14 -6.59
CA TYR A 245 11.25 7.75 -7.95
C TYR A 245 11.54 8.97 -8.83
N ASP A 246 10.62 9.94 -8.92
CA ASP A 246 10.73 11.02 -9.92
C ASP A 246 11.77 12.06 -9.54
N VAL A 247 11.66 12.62 -8.32
CA VAL A 247 12.60 13.63 -7.83
C VAL A 247 14.05 13.12 -7.93
N PRO A 248 14.40 11.91 -7.45
CA PRO A 248 15.76 11.38 -7.63
C PRO A 248 16.11 11.06 -9.09
N ALA A 249 15.16 10.62 -9.91
CA ALA A 249 15.41 10.30 -11.32
C ALA A 249 15.73 11.55 -12.15
N PHE A 250 15.09 12.68 -11.85
CA PHE A 250 15.26 13.94 -12.58
C PHE A 250 16.32 14.87 -11.97
N ALA A 251 16.62 14.78 -10.68
CA ALA A 251 17.71 15.54 -10.03
C ALA A 251 19.11 15.24 -10.59
N LEU A 252 19.29 14.10 -11.26
CA LEU A 252 20.54 13.70 -11.93
C LEU A 252 20.69 14.29 -13.35
N SER A 253 19.87 15.26 -13.72
CA SER A 253 19.99 15.96 -15.01
C SER A 253 21.00 17.11 -14.88
N PRO A 254 22.09 17.11 -15.66
CA PRO A 254 22.98 18.27 -15.76
C PRO A 254 22.28 19.48 -16.43
#